data_AF-A0A8T5TZ44-F1
#
_entry.id   AF-A0A8T5TZ44-F1
#
_cell.length_a   1.000
_cell.length_b   1.000
_cell.length_c   1.000
_cell.angle_alpha   90.00
_cell.angle_beta   90.00
_cell.angle_gamma   90.00
#
_symmetry.space_group_name_H-M   'P 1'
#
loop_
_entity.id
_entity.type
_entity.pdbx_description
1 polymer ?
#
loop_
_entity_poly.entity_id
_entity_poly.type
_entity_poly.pdbx_seq_one_letter_code
_entity_poly.pdbx_strand_id
1 'polypeptide(L)'
;MSTKKFNENTLLVEKIKDFRSNSINRKFRFKELQLDKPVSFWIKEDRLLKKKGKEFAIILRTKGCSWALGDFGGCSMCGYIQDSTIEKIDQVHIINQFNYALQEKINEITSDEEDFIVKIYNSGSFFDDNEISDVVREHIFKKIADVPKFKEVVIESRVDYITDEKLKKMKGTLKNKY
;
A
#
# COMPACT_ATOMS: atom_id res chain seq x y z
N MET A 1 11.07 -34.84 -11.42
CA MET A 1 9.84 -34.07 -11.72
C MET A 1 10.13 -33.15 -12.88
N SER A 2 9.49 -33.38 -14.03
CA SER A 2 9.67 -32.58 -15.23
C SER A 2 9.14 -31.16 -14.97
N THR A 3 10.03 -30.18 -14.95
CA THR A 3 9.66 -28.77 -15.07
C THR A 3 9.00 -28.60 -16.42
N LYS A 4 7.66 -28.68 -16.46
CA LYS A 4 6.88 -28.18 -17.58
C LYS A 4 7.32 -26.73 -17.76
N LYS A 5 8.18 -26.47 -18.75
CA LYS A 5 8.32 -25.15 -19.35
C LYS A 5 6.89 -24.77 -19.72
N PHE A 6 6.27 -23.89 -18.95
CA PHE A 6 5.07 -23.22 -19.41
C PHE A 6 5.45 -22.71 -20.79
N ASN A 7 4.72 -23.16 -21.80
CA ASN A 7 4.84 -22.61 -23.14
C ASN A 7 4.47 -21.14 -22.96
N GLU A 8 5.48 -20.28 -22.84
CA GLU A 8 5.30 -18.85 -22.67
C GLU A 8 4.45 -18.46 -23.86
N ASN A 9 3.21 -18.06 -23.60
CA ASN A 9 2.37 -17.53 -24.65
C ASN A 9 2.90 -16.12 -24.90
N THR A 10 4.07 -16.04 -25.55
CA THR A 10 4.93 -14.86 -25.63
C THR A 10 4.12 -13.70 -26.19
N LEU A 11 3.25 -13.96 -27.16
CA LEU A 11 2.33 -12.98 -27.73
C LEU A 11 1.38 -12.35 -26.70
N LEU A 12 0.86 -13.12 -25.74
CA LEU A 12 -0.02 -12.58 -24.69
C LEU A 12 0.77 -11.71 -23.71
N VAL A 13 1.95 -12.18 -23.30
CA VAL A 13 2.84 -11.42 -22.40
C VAL A 13 3.28 -10.13 -23.07
N GLU A 14 3.68 -10.18 -24.34
CA GLU A 14 4.02 -9.02 -25.16
C GLU A 14 2.85 -8.03 -25.25
N LYS A 15 1.62 -8.51 -25.50
CA LYS A 15 0.43 -7.64 -25.51
C LYS A 15 0.14 -7.01 -24.16
N ILE A 16 0.23 -7.76 -23.06
CA ILE A 16 0.03 -7.22 -21.72
C ILE A 16 1.09 -6.15 -21.42
N LYS A 17 2.36 -6.43 -21.76
CA LYS A 17 3.47 -5.50 -21.62
C LYS A 17 3.23 -4.24 -22.44
N ASP A 18 2.86 -4.37 -23.71
CA ASP A 18 2.57 -3.23 -24.59
C ASP A 18 1.43 -2.37 -24.05
N PHE A 19 0.29 -2.98 -23.66
CA PHE A 19 -0.82 -2.24 -23.07
C PHE A 19 -0.42 -1.54 -21.76
N ARG A 20 0.36 -2.21 -20.91
CA ARG A 20 0.85 -1.63 -19.66
C ARG A 20 1.78 -0.45 -19.93
N SER A 21 2.77 -0.61 -20.81
CA SER A 21 3.73 0.43 -21.19
C SER A 21 3.03 1.62 -21.83
N ASN A 22 2.09 1.39 -22.76
CA ASN A 22 1.30 2.44 -23.38
C ASN A 22 0.47 3.23 -22.36
N SER A 23 -0.10 2.53 -21.38
CA SER A 23 -0.87 3.16 -20.30
C SER A 23 0.02 3.98 -19.36
N ILE A 24 1.17 3.43 -18.95
CA ILE A 24 2.14 4.10 -18.07
C ILE A 24 2.75 5.33 -18.74
N ASN A 25 3.11 5.25 -20.01
CA ASN A 25 3.75 6.35 -20.75
C ASN A 25 2.83 7.56 -20.93
N ARG A 26 1.51 7.37 -20.87
CA ARG A 26 0.52 8.46 -20.94
C ARG A 26 0.25 9.11 -19.59
N LYS A 27 0.88 8.63 -18.52
CA LYS A 27 0.59 9.08 -17.17
C LYS A 27 1.17 10.46 -16.89
N PHE A 28 0.39 11.26 -16.19
CA PHE A 28 0.85 12.54 -15.66
C PHE A 28 2.00 12.34 -14.66
N ARG A 29 3.02 13.19 -14.75
CA ARG A 29 4.13 13.21 -13.80
C ARG A 29 3.85 14.20 -12.67
N PHE A 30 3.90 13.71 -11.44
CA PHE A 30 3.67 14.53 -10.26
C PHE A 30 4.83 15.48 -10.00
N LYS A 31 4.51 16.71 -9.57
CA LYS A 31 5.50 17.63 -9.02
C LYS A 31 5.82 17.22 -7.58
N GLU A 32 7.02 17.55 -7.11
CA GLU A 32 7.49 17.19 -5.76
C GLU A 32 6.54 17.63 -4.65
N LEU A 33 6.00 18.85 -4.72
CA LEU A 33 5.01 19.40 -3.79
C LEU A 33 3.70 18.57 -3.71
N GLN A 34 3.43 17.70 -4.67
CA GLN A 34 2.25 16.83 -4.70
C GLN A 34 2.53 15.43 -4.12
N LEU A 35 3.80 15.08 -3.90
CA LEU A 35 4.21 13.74 -3.46
C LEU A 35 3.98 13.51 -1.96
N ASP A 36 3.88 14.57 -1.17
CA ASP A 36 3.61 14.49 0.27
C ASP A 36 2.13 14.26 0.60
N LYS A 37 1.24 14.21 -0.41
CA LYS A 37 -0.19 13.93 -0.22
C LYS A 37 -0.55 12.55 -0.74
N PRO A 38 -1.28 11.74 0.04
CA PRO A 38 -1.75 10.43 -0.42
C PRO A 38 -2.69 10.60 -1.62
N VAL A 39 -2.96 9.50 -2.32
CA VAL A 39 -3.93 9.51 -3.43
C VAL A 39 -5.32 9.88 -2.92
N SER A 40 -5.72 9.27 -1.80
CA SER A 40 -6.97 9.53 -1.09
C SER A 40 -6.89 8.97 0.33
N PHE A 41 -7.72 9.50 1.23
CA PHE A 41 -7.94 8.96 2.57
C PHE A 41 -9.32 9.36 3.06
N TRP A 42 -9.94 8.51 3.89
CA TRP A 42 -11.28 8.77 4.41
C TRP A 42 -11.56 7.98 5.70
N ILE A 43 -12.65 8.38 6.37
CA ILE A 43 -13.28 7.63 7.46
C ILE A 43 -14.70 7.27 7.03
N LYS A 44 -15.11 6.02 7.30
CA LYS A 44 -16.51 5.59 7.15
C LYS A 44 -16.84 4.51 8.16
N GLU A 45 -18.13 4.22 8.34
CA GLU A 45 -18.58 3.07 9.12
C GLU A 45 -18.05 1.77 8.53
N ASP A 46 -17.62 0.87 9.40
CA ASP A 46 -17.13 -0.44 9.02
C ASP A 46 -17.30 -1.45 10.17
N ARG A 47 -16.89 -2.69 9.93
CA ARG A 47 -16.88 -3.75 10.93
C ARG A 47 -15.44 -4.11 11.29
N LEU A 48 -15.13 -4.01 12.58
CA LEU A 48 -13.98 -4.68 13.18
C LEU A 48 -14.33 -6.16 13.40
N LEU A 49 -13.34 -7.02 13.58
CA LEU A 49 -13.51 -8.46 13.72
C LEU A 49 -14.63 -8.85 14.70
N LYS A 50 -14.70 -8.15 15.84
CA LYS A 50 -15.61 -8.48 16.97
C LYS A 50 -16.78 -7.50 17.16
N LYS A 51 -16.81 -6.36 16.48
CA LYS A 51 -17.82 -5.31 16.73
C LYS A 51 -17.98 -4.35 15.56
N LYS A 52 -19.05 -3.56 15.56
CA LYS A 52 -19.14 -2.37 14.72
C LYS A 52 -18.00 -1.42 15.09
N GLY A 53 -17.53 -0.66 14.11
CA GLY A 53 -16.66 0.48 14.35
C GLY A 53 -16.53 1.30 13.07
N LYS A 54 -15.33 1.82 12.81
CA LYS A 54 -15.04 2.64 11.63
C LYS A 54 -13.74 2.22 10.97
N GLU A 55 -13.63 2.45 9.67
CA GLU A 55 -12.34 2.37 8.99
C GLU A 55 -11.69 3.74 8.89
N PHE A 56 -10.37 3.77 9.01
CA PHE A 56 -9.53 4.84 8.50
C PHE A 56 -8.68 4.27 7.37
N ALA A 57 -9.06 4.58 6.13
CA ALA A 57 -8.42 4.05 4.93
C ALA A 57 -7.50 5.11 4.31
N ILE A 58 -6.32 4.68 3.87
CA ILE A 58 -5.31 5.52 3.23
C ILE A 58 -4.81 4.81 1.97
N ILE A 59 -4.82 5.51 0.84
CA ILE A 59 -4.18 5.07 -0.40
C ILE A 59 -2.88 5.85 -0.58
N LEU A 60 -1.75 5.21 -0.30
CA LEU A 60 -0.41 5.76 -0.48
C LEU A 60 -0.03 5.79 -1.95
N ARG A 61 0.58 6.89 -2.36
CA ARG A 61 1.20 7.09 -3.66
C ARG A 61 2.66 6.64 -3.58
N THR A 62 2.94 5.46 -4.12
CA THR A 62 4.29 4.87 -4.22
C THR A 62 4.72 4.79 -5.69
N LYS A 63 5.91 4.26 -5.97
CA LYS A 63 6.30 3.91 -7.34
C LYS A 63 5.35 2.91 -8.01
N GLY A 64 4.65 2.09 -7.22
CA GLY A 64 3.69 1.08 -7.66
C GLY A 64 4.22 -0.34 -7.75
N CYS A 65 3.29 -1.26 -8.04
CA CYS A 65 3.51 -2.70 -8.08
C CYS A 65 4.69 -3.11 -8.97
N SER A 66 5.72 -3.72 -8.38
CA SER A 66 6.87 -4.29 -9.09
C SER A 66 6.49 -5.26 -10.21
N TRP A 67 5.39 -6.01 -10.06
CA TRP A 67 4.89 -6.92 -11.08
C TRP A 67 4.39 -6.20 -12.32
N ALA A 68 3.67 -5.10 -12.13
CA ALA A 68 3.19 -4.28 -13.23
C ALA A 68 4.32 -3.54 -13.94
N LEU A 69 5.39 -3.20 -13.22
CA LEU A 69 6.57 -2.52 -13.75
C LEU A 69 7.64 -3.48 -14.31
N GLY A 70 7.49 -4.79 -14.08
CA GLY A 70 8.43 -5.82 -14.51
C GLY A 70 8.21 -6.30 -15.93
N ASP A 71 8.96 -7.33 -16.31
CA ASP A 71 9.05 -7.78 -17.70
C ASP A 71 7.74 -8.35 -18.29
N PHE A 72 6.82 -8.77 -17.42
CA PHE A 72 5.56 -9.40 -17.82
C PHE A 72 4.38 -8.40 -17.88
N GLY A 73 4.56 -7.13 -17.52
CA GLY A 73 3.51 -6.11 -17.54
C GLY A 73 2.42 -6.28 -16.47
N GLY A 74 2.55 -7.27 -15.59
CA GLY A 74 1.71 -7.47 -14.42
C GLY A 74 0.43 -8.26 -14.65
N CYS A 75 -0.53 -8.11 -13.73
CA CYS A 75 -1.85 -8.72 -13.87
C CYS A 75 -2.64 -7.99 -14.96
N SER A 76 -3.13 -8.71 -15.97
CA SER A 76 -3.82 -8.15 -17.14
C SER A 76 -5.04 -7.27 -16.79
N MET A 77 -5.74 -7.58 -15.69
CA MET A 77 -6.93 -6.86 -15.24
C MET A 77 -6.65 -5.72 -14.25
N CYS A 78 -5.40 -5.56 -13.79
CA CYS A 78 -5.10 -4.64 -12.69
C CYS A 78 -4.92 -3.19 -13.17
N GLY A 79 -5.90 -2.35 -12.83
CA GLY A 79 -5.87 -0.90 -13.05
C GLY A 79 -5.20 -0.08 -11.93
N TYR A 80 -4.92 -0.67 -10.76
CA TYR A 80 -4.46 0.09 -9.59
C TYR A 80 -3.10 0.77 -9.78
N ILE A 81 -2.25 0.31 -10.71
CA ILE A 81 -1.00 1.00 -11.04
C ILE A 81 -1.20 2.47 -11.43
N GLN A 82 -2.44 2.85 -11.81
CA GLN A 82 -2.81 4.23 -12.13
C GLN A 82 -2.75 5.17 -10.91
N ASP A 83 -2.71 4.65 -9.69
CA ASP A 83 -2.56 5.45 -8.47
C ASP A 83 -1.09 5.79 -8.15
N SER A 84 -0.13 5.08 -8.75
CA SER A 84 1.30 5.16 -8.43
C SER A 84 2.02 6.34 -9.11
N THR A 85 3.26 6.66 -8.74
CA THR A 85 4.10 7.61 -9.50
C THR A 85 4.79 6.97 -10.70
N ILE A 86 4.89 5.64 -10.75
CA ILE A 86 5.73 4.85 -11.68
C ILE A 86 7.22 5.06 -11.44
N GLU A 87 7.65 6.31 -11.36
CA GLU A 87 9.01 6.71 -11.00
C GLU A 87 9.26 6.49 -9.50
N LYS A 88 10.52 6.17 -9.16
CA LYS A 88 10.92 6.05 -7.76
C LYS A 88 10.85 7.42 -7.09
N ILE A 89 10.18 7.50 -5.95
CA ILE A 89 10.16 8.69 -5.10
C ILE A 89 10.99 8.46 -3.84
N ASP A 90 11.44 9.56 -3.23
CA ASP A 90 12.04 9.49 -1.90
C ASP A 90 11.02 8.91 -0.91
N GLN A 91 11.49 8.04 -0.03
CA GLN A 91 10.71 7.35 0.98
C GLN A 91 10.15 8.32 2.03
N VAL A 92 10.78 9.50 2.22
CA VAL A 92 10.26 10.57 3.08
C VAL A 92 8.88 11.04 2.63
N HIS A 93 8.60 11.06 1.32
CA HIS A 93 7.29 11.44 0.83
C HIS A 93 6.21 10.46 1.28
N ILE A 94 6.49 9.15 1.29
CA ILE A 94 5.53 8.13 1.76
C ILE A 94 5.24 8.31 3.26
N ILE A 95 6.27 8.64 4.06
CA ILE A 95 6.09 9.00 5.48
C ILE A 95 5.20 10.24 5.62
N ASN A 96 5.45 11.28 4.83
CA ASN A 96 4.68 12.52 4.84
C ASN A 96 3.22 12.28 4.46
N GLN A 97 2.96 11.45 3.46
CA GLN A 97 1.60 11.09 3.04
C GLN A 97 0.79 10.44 4.17
N PHE A 98 1.39 9.47 4.87
CA PHE A 98 0.74 8.82 6.00
C PHE A 98 0.51 9.82 7.15
N ASN A 99 1.53 10.62 7.49
CA ASN A 99 1.43 11.62 8.54
C ASN A 99 0.35 12.66 8.22
N TYR A 100 0.28 13.14 6.98
CA TYR A 100 -0.73 14.08 6.52
C TYR A 100 -2.14 13.52 6.71
N ALA A 101 -2.40 12.30 6.19
CA ALA A 101 -3.70 11.66 6.35
C ALA A 101 -4.09 11.49 7.83
N LEU A 102 -3.14 11.05 8.66
CA LEU A 102 -3.37 10.86 10.09
C LEU A 102 -3.64 12.19 10.79
N GLN A 103 -2.86 13.24 10.51
CA GLN A 103 -3.04 14.58 11.09
C GLN A 103 -4.42 15.18 10.75
N GLU A 104 -4.86 15.04 9.51
CA GLU A 104 -6.17 15.55 9.06
C GLU A 104 -7.34 14.86 9.77
N LYS A 105 -7.14 13.61 10.25
CA LYS A 105 -8.20 12.77 10.83
C LYS A 105 -8.05 12.47 12.31
N ILE A 106 -6.92 12.80 12.95
CA ILE A 106 -6.63 12.36 14.32
C ILE A 106 -7.65 12.87 15.34
N ASN A 107 -8.13 14.11 15.19
CA ASN A 107 -9.13 14.68 16.08
C ASN A 107 -10.46 13.91 15.96
N GLU A 108 -10.92 13.66 14.74
CA GLU A 108 -12.13 12.85 14.46
C GLU A 108 -11.99 11.46 15.10
N ILE A 109 -10.85 10.79 14.87
CA ILE A 109 -10.56 9.44 15.40
C ILE A 109 -10.54 9.39 16.92
N THR A 110 -9.89 10.36 17.56
CA THR A 110 -9.68 10.36 19.01
C THR A 110 -10.92 10.79 19.79
N SER A 111 -11.78 11.63 19.20
CA SER A 111 -13.06 12.03 19.80
C SER A 111 -14.22 11.05 19.57
N ASP A 112 -14.07 10.12 18.63
CA ASP A 112 -15.13 9.15 18.33
C ASP A 112 -15.37 8.18 19.49
N GLU A 113 -16.59 7.66 19.62
CA GLU A 113 -16.90 6.62 20.61
C GLU A 113 -16.44 5.24 20.13
N GLU A 114 -16.44 5.01 18.82
CA GLU A 114 -16.11 3.74 18.20
C GLU A 114 -14.60 3.46 18.16
N ASP A 115 -14.25 2.20 17.93
CA ASP A 115 -12.87 1.79 17.61
C ASP A 115 -12.68 1.70 16.09
N PHE A 116 -11.42 1.73 15.67
CA PHE A 116 -11.04 1.86 14.27
C PHE A 116 -10.18 0.71 13.76
N ILE A 117 -10.41 0.35 12.51
CA ILE A 117 -9.50 -0.44 11.68
C ILE A 117 -8.74 0.51 10.74
N VAL A 118 -7.41 0.39 10.69
CA VAL A 118 -6.58 1.16 9.75
C VAL A 118 -6.32 0.32 8.52
N LYS A 119 -6.66 0.82 7.33
CA LYS A 119 -6.45 0.12 6.07
C LYS A 119 -5.47 0.90 5.21
N ILE A 120 -4.36 0.26 4.83
CA ILE A 120 -3.33 0.87 4.01
C ILE A 120 -3.27 0.16 2.68
N TYR A 121 -3.49 0.95 1.64
CA TYR A 121 -3.40 0.55 0.25
C TYR A 121 -2.27 1.33 -0.41
N ASN A 122 -1.57 0.70 -1.35
CA ASN A 122 -0.50 1.34 -2.11
C ASN A 122 -0.48 0.91 -3.59
N SER A 123 -1.54 0.24 -4.04
CA SER A 123 -1.69 -0.23 -5.42
C SER A 123 -0.49 -1.06 -5.90
N GLY A 124 0.09 -1.82 -4.96
CA GLY A 124 1.36 -2.52 -5.08
C GLY A 124 1.54 -3.54 -3.98
N SER A 125 2.70 -3.59 -3.35
CA SER A 125 2.99 -4.51 -2.25
C SER A 125 3.63 -3.82 -1.08
N PHE A 126 2.91 -3.75 0.05
CA PHE A 126 3.36 -3.06 1.25
C PHE A 126 4.69 -3.60 1.79
N PHE A 127 4.95 -4.91 1.66
CA PHE A 127 6.21 -5.52 2.09
C PHE A 127 7.31 -5.56 1.01
N ASP A 128 7.10 -5.02 -0.19
CA ASP A 128 8.20 -4.85 -1.16
C ASP A 128 9.11 -3.71 -0.70
N ASP A 129 10.34 -4.03 -0.31
CA ASP A 129 11.33 -3.05 0.19
C ASP A 129 11.72 -2.02 -0.87
N ASN A 130 11.54 -2.34 -2.15
CA ASN A 130 11.78 -1.40 -3.22
C ASN A 130 10.62 -0.42 -3.43
N GLU A 131 9.45 -0.70 -2.86
CA GLU A 131 8.25 0.14 -2.95
C GLU A 131 8.04 0.93 -1.65
N ILE A 132 7.97 0.23 -0.52
CA ILE A 132 7.88 0.79 0.83
C ILE A 132 8.99 0.18 1.67
N SER A 133 10.01 0.98 1.95
CA SER A 133 11.17 0.54 2.72
C SER A 133 10.82 0.17 4.16
N ASP A 134 11.70 -0.61 4.78
CA ASP A 134 11.53 -1.04 6.16
C ASP A 134 11.39 0.10 7.18
N VAL A 135 12.15 1.18 6.98
CA VAL A 135 12.08 2.40 7.81
C VAL A 135 10.70 3.05 7.73
N VAL A 136 10.12 3.12 6.52
CA VAL A 136 8.77 3.69 6.32
C VAL A 136 7.71 2.83 7.00
N ARG A 137 7.78 1.50 6.82
CA ARG A 137 6.86 0.57 7.48
C ARG A 137 6.94 0.68 9.00
N GLU A 138 8.15 0.74 9.55
CA GLU A 138 8.35 0.90 10.99
C GLU A 138 7.76 2.21 11.50
N HIS A 139 7.95 3.32 10.79
CA HIS A 139 7.33 4.61 11.13
C HIS A 139 5.80 4.51 11.15
N ILE A 140 5.21 3.94 10.09
CA ILE A 140 3.75 3.75 9.98
C ILE A 140 3.24 2.88 11.14
N PHE A 141 3.87 1.73 11.40
CA PHE A 141 3.45 0.84 12.48
C PHE A 141 3.55 1.50 13.86
N LYS A 142 4.61 2.29 14.12
CA LYS A 142 4.74 3.05 15.37
C LYS A 142 3.62 4.07 15.51
N LYS A 143 3.33 4.86 14.47
CA LYS A 143 2.22 5.82 14.50
C LYS A 143 0.87 5.15 14.74
N ILE A 144 0.63 3.99 14.14
CA ILE A 144 -0.58 3.20 14.40
C ILE A 144 -0.60 2.68 15.82
N ALA A 145 0.55 2.21 16.33
CA ALA A 145 0.72 1.72 17.69
C ALA A 145 0.35 2.79 18.74
N ASP A 146 0.70 4.05 18.46
CA ASP A 146 0.52 5.18 19.38
C ASP A 146 -0.92 5.68 19.50
N VAL A 147 -1.82 5.33 18.57
CA VAL A 147 -3.22 5.78 18.59
C VAL A 147 -4.12 4.74 19.27
N PRO A 148 -4.64 4.98 20.49
CA PRO A 148 -5.36 3.94 21.26
C PRO A 148 -6.63 3.40 20.59
N LYS A 149 -7.27 4.23 19.75
CA LYS A 149 -8.51 3.93 19.02
C LYS A 149 -8.32 2.97 17.85
N PHE A 150 -7.11 2.85 17.31
CA PHE A 150 -6.80 1.82 16.33
C PHE A 150 -6.66 0.47 17.01
N LYS A 151 -7.48 -0.50 16.61
CA LYS A 151 -7.42 -1.88 17.12
C LYS A 151 -6.94 -2.86 16.07
N GLU A 152 -7.28 -2.60 14.82
CA GLU A 152 -7.05 -3.52 13.71
C GLU A 152 -6.23 -2.84 12.60
N VAL A 153 -5.40 -3.61 11.91
CA VAL A 153 -4.60 -3.13 10.77
C VAL A 153 -4.72 -4.05 9.57
N VAL A 154 -5.05 -3.49 8.41
CA VAL A 154 -5.07 -4.19 7.13
C VAL A 154 -4.06 -3.55 6.19
N ILE A 155 -3.23 -4.39 5.59
CA ILE A 155 -2.26 -4.02 4.54
C ILE A 155 -2.40 -4.99 3.37
N GLU A 156 -2.04 -4.55 2.17
CA GLU A 156 -1.99 -5.41 0.98
C GLU A 156 -0.55 -5.67 0.55
N SER A 157 -0.20 -6.94 0.36
CA SER A 157 1.11 -7.32 -0.16
C SER A 157 1.04 -8.62 -0.96
N ARG A 158 1.81 -8.71 -2.04
CA ARG A 158 2.07 -10.01 -2.68
C ARG A 158 2.76 -10.96 -1.72
N VAL A 159 2.40 -12.23 -1.83
CA VAL A 159 2.89 -13.31 -0.97
C VAL A 159 4.41 -13.47 -1.02
N ASP A 160 5.04 -13.19 -2.17
CA ASP A 160 6.50 -13.33 -2.35
C ASP A 160 7.31 -12.37 -1.45
N TYR A 161 6.69 -11.28 -0.98
CA TYR A 161 7.33 -10.30 -0.10
C TYR A 161 7.05 -10.54 1.39
N ILE A 162 6.17 -11.49 1.73
CA ILE A 162 5.79 -11.78 3.10
C ILE A 162 6.79 -12.79 3.66
N THR A 163 7.56 -12.36 4.65
CA THR A 163 8.54 -13.20 5.35
C THR A 163 8.24 -13.26 6.84
N ASP A 164 8.65 -14.33 7.50
CA ASP A 164 8.50 -14.49 8.96
C ASP A 164 9.13 -13.34 9.73
N GLU A 165 10.28 -12.84 9.28
CA GLU A 165 10.98 -11.70 9.87
C GLU A 165 10.12 -10.42 9.82
N LYS A 166 9.57 -10.10 8.65
CA LYS A 166 8.71 -8.92 8.45
C LYS A 166 7.43 -9.02 9.29
N LEU A 167 6.83 -10.21 9.36
CA LEU A 167 5.65 -10.45 10.18
C LEU A 167 5.95 -10.32 11.69
N LYS A 168 7.08 -10.88 12.17
CA LYS A 168 7.51 -10.73 13.56
C LYS A 168 7.79 -9.27 13.91
N LYS A 169 8.47 -8.53 13.03
CA LYS A 169 8.75 -7.09 13.23
C LYS A 169 7.46 -6.28 13.29
N MET A 170 6.53 -6.52 12.36
CA MET A 170 5.21 -5.89 12.35
C MET A 170 4.46 -6.16 13.66
N LYS A 171 4.33 -7.43 14.05
CA LYS A 171 3.62 -7.83 15.27
C LYS A 171 4.26 -7.25 16.54
N GLY A 172 5.59 -7.26 16.61
CA GLY A 172 6.33 -6.66 17.73
C GLY A 172 6.09 -5.15 17.86
N THR A 173 5.96 -4.45 16.73
CA THR A 173 5.73 -3.01 16.71
C THR A 173 4.28 -2.65 17.03
N LEU A 174 3.32 -3.39 16.47
CA LEU A 174 1.88 -3.17 16.67
C LEU A 174 1.37 -3.65 18.04
N LYS A 175 2.17 -4.43 18.79
CA LYS A 175 1.90 -4.94 20.14
C LYS A 175 0.58 -5.74 20.22
N ASN A 176 -0.45 -5.14 20.79
CA ASN A 176 -1.76 -5.74 21.03
C ASN A 176 -2.80 -5.41 19.95
N LYS A 177 -2.40 -4.68 18.90
CA LYS A 177 -3.20 -4.43 17.70
C LYS A 177 -3.03 -5.62 16.76
N TYR A 178 -4.11 -6.03 16.11
CA TYR A 178 -4.14 -7.27 15.33
C TYR A 178 -4.64 -7.11 13.90
#